data_AF-A0A6C0JK09-F1
#
_entry.id   AF-A0A6C0JK09-F1
#
_cell.length_a   1.000
_cell.length_b   1.000
_cell.length_c   1.000
_cell.angle_alpha   90.00
_cell.angle_beta   90.00
_cell.angle_gamma   90.00
#
_symmetry.space_group_name_H-M   'P 1'
#
loop_
_entity.id
_entity.type
_entity.pdbx_description
1 polymer ?
#
loop_
_entity_poly.entity_id
_entity_poly.type
_entity_poly.pdbx_seq_one_letter_code
_entity_poly.pdbx_strand_id
1 'polypeptide(L)'
;METTRNKLTEDEKNFFLKLSNYLDTKLYFFGSIQRGDYFPNSSDIDVDIFTHNENSTIIQMMNFLDAKRSDFKKFVWKLNKSNTLAYGYKFMYKNKENSFSVEFSIYNEKYKHEILYEHNAKKDIPFYATILLIIIKFLFYTLHIIPADWYIQSKKFILSTLLFKKDDHFVVIDPK
;
A
#
# COMPACT_ATOMS: atom_id res chain seq x y z
N MET A 1 10.53 4.10 -5.05
CA MET A 1 9.26 4.83 -4.92
C MET A 1 9.32 5.87 -3.81
N GLU A 2 10.47 6.43 -3.49
CA GLU A 2 10.53 7.63 -2.62
C GLU A 2 9.78 8.81 -3.28
N THR A 3 9.59 8.72 -4.61
CA THR A 3 8.69 9.52 -5.42
C THR A 3 7.57 8.68 -6.00
N THR A 4 6.47 9.33 -6.37
CA THR A 4 5.31 8.73 -7.03
C THR A 4 5.40 8.81 -8.55
N ARG A 5 4.89 7.81 -9.26
CA ARG A 5 4.71 7.89 -10.73
C ARG A 5 3.54 8.83 -11.07
N ASN A 6 2.45 8.71 -10.33
CA ASN A 6 1.29 9.59 -10.47
C ASN A 6 1.43 10.78 -9.51
N LYS A 7 0.97 11.95 -9.94
CA LYS A 7 1.13 13.18 -9.15
C LYS A 7 0.25 13.12 -7.91
N LEU A 8 0.86 13.39 -6.76
CA LEU A 8 0.16 13.70 -5.52
C LEU A 8 -0.41 15.11 -5.59
N THR A 9 -1.53 15.34 -4.93
CA THR A 9 -2.07 16.68 -4.65
C THR A 9 -1.11 17.45 -3.74
N GLU A 10 -1.27 18.77 -3.66
CA GLU A 10 -0.38 19.58 -2.81
C GLU A 10 -0.57 19.26 -1.32
N ASP A 11 -1.80 18.97 -0.90
CA ASP A 11 -2.12 18.57 0.46
C ASP A 11 -1.52 17.21 0.82
N GLU A 12 -1.57 16.24 -0.10
CA GLU A 12 -0.92 14.94 0.06
C GLU A 12 0.60 15.09 0.21
N LYS A 13 1.25 15.89 -0.65
CA LYS A 13 2.69 16.16 -0.53
C LYS A 13 3.04 16.80 0.80
N ASN A 14 2.30 17.82 1.21
CA ASN A 14 2.52 18.51 2.48
C ASN A 14 2.34 17.56 3.68
N PHE A 15 1.33 16.69 3.62
CA PHE A 15 1.11 15.66 4.62
C PHE A 15 2.28 14.68 4.70
N PHE A 16 2.69 14.09 3.58
CA PHE A 16 3.80 13.13 3.56
C PHE A 16 5.14 13.74 3.93
N LEU A 17 5.39 15.00 3.55
CA LEU A 17 6.58 15.73 3.95
C LEU A 17 6.63 15.94 5.47
N LYS A 18 5.53 16.40 6.08
CA LYS A 18 5.42 16.58 7.54
C LYS A 18 5.60 15.25 8.27
N LEU A 19 4.98 14.18 7.77
CA LEU A 19 5.11 12.84 8.36
C LEU A 19 6.55 12.32 8.28
N SER A 20 7.18 12.41 7.10
CA SER A 20 8.56 11.97 6.89
C SER A 20 9.53 12.71 7.80
N ASN A 21 9.36 14.04 7.94
CA ASN A 21 10.17 14.87 8.83
C ASN A 21 9.92 14.53 10.31
N TYR A 22 8.67 14.28 10.71
CA TYR A 22 8.32 13.95 12.09
C TYR A 22 8.90 12.61 12.53
N LEU A 23 8.88 11.62 11.64
CA LEU A 23 9.41 10.28 11.89
C LEU A 23 10.93 10.17 11.68
N ASP A 24 11.58 11.20 11.13
CA ASP A 24 12.97 11.19 10.67
C ASP A 24 13.29 9.96 9.80
N THR A 25 12.39 9.65 8.87
CA THR A 25 12.54 8.48 7.98
C THR A 25 11.94 8.74 6.60
N LYS A 26 12.47 8.00 5.62
CA LYS A 26 12.00 8.03 4.25
C LYS A 26 10.71 7.22 4.10
N LEU A 27 9.80 7.74 3.28
CA LEU A 27 8.57 7.05 2.88
C LEU A 27 8.75 6.40 1.51
N TYR A 28 8.28 5.16 1.36
CA TYR A 28 8.37 4.43 0.10
C TYR A 28 6.97 4.09 -0.41
N PHE A 29 6.46 4.87 -1.36
CA PHE A 29 5.11 4.68 -1.93
C PHE A 29 5.03 3.36 -2.69
N PHE A 30 3.91 2.65 -2.81
CA PHE A 30 3.84 1.45 -3.66
C PHE A 30 2.43 1.20 -4.17
N GLY A 31 2.24 0.08 -4.86
CA GLY A 31 0.92 -0.29 -5.34
C GLY A 31 0.46 0.63 -6.48
N SER A 32 -0.81 1.01 -6.47
CA SER A 32 -1.42 1.62 -7.65
C SER A 32 -0.86 3.01 -8.00
N ILE A 33 -0.43 3.81 -7.01
CA ILE A 33 0.18 5.14 -7.22
C ILE A 33 1.47 5.08 -8.07
N GLN A 34 2.06 3.89 -8.22
CA GLN A 34 3.25 3.64 -9.05
C GLN A 34 2.96 3.06 -10.43
N ARG A 35 1.69 2.78 -10.75
CA ARG A 35 1.27 2.10 -11.98
C ARG A 35 0.39 2.98 -12.85
N GLY A 36 0.16 2.53 -14.09
CA GLY A 36 -0.71 3.21 -15.05
C GLY A 36 -2.21 3.08 -14.77
N ASP A 37 -2.61 2.21 -13.83
CA ASP A 37 -4.02 2.01 -13.44
C ASP A 37 -4.46 2.89 -12.26
N TYR A 38 -3.66 3.86 -11.82
CA TYR A 38 -4.01 4.74 -10.71
C TYR A 38 -5.24 5.59 -11.04
N PHE A 39 -6.23 5.59 -10.15
CA PHE A 39 -7.43 6.42 -10.25
C PHE A 39 -7.37 7.49 -9.15
N PRO A 40 -7.11 8.77 -9.49
CA PRO A 40 -7.05 9.85 -8.51
C PRO A 40 -8.34 9.91 -7.67
N ASN A 41 -8.21 10.23 -6.38
CA ASN A 41 -9.30 10.34 -5.40
C ASN A 41 -10.11 9.05 -5.12
N SER A 42 -9.84 7.94 -5.82
CA SER A 42 -10.52 6.65 -5.58
C SER A 42 -9.56 5.51 -5.23
N SER A 43 -8.31 5.61 -5.67
CA SER A 43 -7.27 4.65 -5.32
C SER A 43 -6.54 5.09 -4.05
N ASP A 44 -6.44 4.16 -3.10
CA ASP A 44 -5.61 4.34 -1.91
C ASP A 44 -4.14 4.57 -2.30
N ILE A 45 -3.43 5.34 -1.48
CA ILE A 45 -1.98 5.51 -1.56
C ILE A 45 -1.34 4.50 -0.60
N ASP A 46 -0.58 3.54 -1.14
CA ASP A 46 0.13 2.58 -0.31
C ASP A 46 1.54 3.11 0.03
N VAL A 47 2.00 3.01 1.28
CA VAL A 47 3.29 3.53 1.76
C VAL A 47 3.97 2.56 2.71
N ASP A 48 5.22 2.22 2.42
CA ASP A 48 6.10 1.49 3.34
C ASP A 48 6.96 2.45 4.17
N ILE A 49 7.11 2.11 5.44
CA ILE A 49 8.00 2.74 6.41
C ILE A 49 8.93 1.66 6.96
N PHE A 50 10.24 1.89 6.86
CA PHE A 50 11.26 1.01 7.42
C PHE A 50 11.93 1.68 8.62
N THR A 51 12.08 0.93 9.70
CA THR A 51 12.57 1.43 10.98
C THR A 51 13.33 0.36 11.75
N HIS A 52 14.27 0.76 12.60
CA HIS A 52 14.93 -0.16 13.53
C HIS A 52 14.07 -0.49 14.76
N ASN A 53 13.01 0.30 15.01
CA ASN A 53 12.12 0.12 16.16
C ASN A 53 10.66 0.38 15.75
N GLU A 54 9.97 -0.69 15.34
CA GLU A 54 8.57 -0.62 14.89
C GLU A 54 7.65 -0.05 15.96
N ASN A 55 7.88 -0.37 17.24
CA ASN A 55 7.02 0.10 18.32
C ASN A 55 7.14 1.61 18.54
N SER A 56 8.35 2.16 18.49
CA SER A 56 8.54 3.61 18.59
C SER A 56 7.89 4.34 17.42
N THR A 57 8.10 3.86 16.19
CA THR A 57 7.48 4.43 14.99
C THR A 57 5.95 4.38 15.06
N ILE A 58 5.37 3.28 15.55
CA ILE A 58 3.91 3.19 15.75
C ILE A 58 3.43 4.22 16.77
N ILE A 59 4.12 4.41 17.90
CA ILE A 59 3.75 5.43 18.90
C ILE A 59 3.80 6.84 18.30
N GLN A 60 4.84 7.14 17.51
CA GLN A 60 4.94 8.41 16.80
C GLN A 60 3.80 8.59 15.80
N MET A 61 3.49 7.58 15.01
CA MET A 61 2.37 7.62 14.07
C MET A 61 1.01 7.76 14.77
N MET A 62 0.82 7.11 15.92
CA MET A 62 -0.38 7.28 16.75
C MET A 62 -0.57 8.74 17.15
N ASN A 63 0.50 9.40 17.61
CA ASN A 63 0.44 10.82 17.99
C ASN A 63 0.22 11.74 16.79
N PHE A 64 0.90 11.49 15.68
CA PHE A 64 0.81 12.34 14.48
C PHE A 64 -0.56 12.24 13.80
N LEU A 65 -1.16 11.04 13.79
CA LEU A 65 -2.39 10.74 13.05
C LEU A 65 -3.64 10.71 13.92
N ASP A 66 -3.51 10.99 15.23
CA ASP A 66 -4.57 10.83 16.24
C ASP A 66 -5.21 9.43 16.19
N ALA A 67 -4.36 8.41 16.16
CA ALA A 67 -4.76 7.01 16.00
C ALA A 67 -4.52 6.19 17.27
N LYS A 68 -5.28 5.09 17.43
CA LYS A 68 -5.14 4.18 18.57
C LYS A 68 -4.24 3.01 18.19
N ARG A 69 -3.62 2.38 19.20
CA ARG A 69 -2.78 1.19 18.97
C ARG A 69 -3.56 0.04 18.32
N SER A 70 -4.84 -0.10 18.64
CA SER A 70 -5.75 -1.09 18.05
C SER A 70 -5.95 -0.95 16.54
N ASP A 71 -5.66 0.23 15.98
CA ASP A 71 -5.82 0.48 14.55
C ASP A 71 -4.64 -0.09 13.75
N PHE A 72 -3.50 -0.33 14.41
CA PHE A 72 -2.31 -0.94 13.83
C PHE A 72 -2.40 -2.46 13.96
N LYS A 73 -2.59 -3.13 12.83
CA LYS A 73 -2.77 -4.58 12.79
C LYS A 73 -1.47 -5.26 12.41
N LYS A 74 -1.00 -6.19 13.23
CA LYS A 74 0.17 -6.99 12.91
C LYS A 74 -0.14 -7.98 11.79
N PHE A 75 0.80 -8.15 10.88
CA PHE A 75 0.69 -9.13 9.81
C PHE A 75 2.02 -9.87 9.59
N VAL A 76 1.92 -10.99 8.88
CA VAL A 76 3.04 -11.76 8.34
C VAL A 76 2.89 -11.86 6.83
N TRP A 77 4.00 -11.71 6.12
CA TRP A 77 4.08 -11.82 4.68
C TRP A 77 5.22 -12.76 4.29
N LYS A 78 4.90 -13.83 3.57
CA LYS A 78 5.92 -14.67 2.93
C LYS A 78 6.33 -14.04 1.60
N LEU A 79 7.58 -13.58 1.53
CA LEU A 79 8.15 -12.99 0.33
C LEU A 79 8.41 -14.10 -0.70
N ASN A 80 7.93 -13.91 -1.93
CA ASN A 80 7.91 -14.94 -2.96
C ASN A 80 9.31 -15.29 -3.48
N LYS A 81 10.20 -14.29 -3.55
CA LYS A 81 11.56 -14.42 -4.06
C LYS A 81 12.49 -15.11 -3.07
N SER A 82 12.48 -14.68 -1.81
CA SER A 82 13.41 -15.18 -0.78
C SER A 82 12.83 -16.30 0.08
N ASN A 83 11.51 -16.54 0.02
CA ASN A 83 10.77 -17.36 1.00
C ASN A 83 10.90 -16.87 2.45
N THR A 84 11.41 -15.66 2.68
CA THR A 84 11.50 -15.04 4.00
C THR A 84 10.12 -14.69 4.53
N LEU A 85 9.88 -14.96 5.81
CA LEU A 85 8.71 -14.45 6.52
C LEU A 85 9.02 -13.07 7.09
N ALA A 86 8.49 -12.03 6.45
CA ALA A 86 8.53 -10.67 6.96
C ALA A 86 7.35 -10.43 7.89
N TYR A 87 7.62 -9.74 9.00
CA TYR A 87 6.59 -9.29 9.94
C TYR A 87 6.49 -7.78 9.86
N GLY A 88 5.28 -7.26 9.98
CA GLY A 88 5.03 -5.83 9.95
C GLY A 88 3.71 -5.45 10.60
N TYR A 89 3.42 -4.15 10.56
CA TYR A 89 2.17 -3.57 11.04
C TYR A 89 1.52 -2.77 9.94
N LYS A 90 0.22 -2.93 9.73
CA LYS A 90 -0.55 -2.15 8.76
C LYS A 90 -1.53 -1.22 9.45
N PHE A 91 -1.67 -0.02 8.92
CA PHE A 91 -2.60 1.00 9.39
C PHE A 91 -3.25 1.70 8.20
N MET A 92 -4.57 1.81 8.21
CA MET A 92 -5.33 2.52 7.17
C MET A 92 -5.74 3.88 7.72
N TYR A 93 -5.17 4.95 7.17
CA TYR A 93 -5.53 6.32 7.46
C TYR A 93 -6.55 6.84 6.45
N LYS A 94 -7.58 7.54 6.93
CA LYS A 94 -8.55 8.24 6.09
C LYS A 94 -8.62 9.69 6.54
N ASN A 95 -8.18 10.61 5.68
CA ASN A 95 -8.29 12.03 5.97
C ASN A 95 -9.72 12.49 5.69
N LYS A 96 -10.43 12.96 6.74
CA LYS A 96 -11.81 13.45 6.62
C LYS A 96 -11.92 14.79 5.91
N GLU A 97 -10.88 15.62 5.96
CA GLU A 97 -10.86 16.97 5.39
C GLU A 97 -10.46 16.92 3.91
N ASN A 98 -9.40 16.18 3.59
CA ASN A 98 -8.78 16.18 2.26
C ASN A 98 -9.16 14.96 1.40
N SER A 99 -10.10 14.14 1.86
CA SER A 99 -10.72 13.04 1.10
C SER A 99 -9.75 12.04 0.45
N PHE A 100 -8.55 11.86 1.02
CA PHE A 100 -7.61 10.83 0.57
C PHE A 100 -7.41 9.75 1.64
N SER A 101 -7.09 8.55 1.18
CA SER A 101 -6.82 7.37 1.98
C SER A 101 -5.40 6.88 1.77
N VAL A 102 -4.76 6.47 2.86
CA VAL A 102 -3.39 5.96 2.85
C VAL A 102 -3.31 4.66 3.64
N GLU A 103 -2.77 3.61 3.02
CA GLU A 103 -2.37 2.40 3.74
C GLU A 103 -0.89 2.46 4.05
N PHE A 104 -0.55 2.51 5.33
CA PHE A 104 0.82 2.41 5.81
C PHE A 104 1.16 0.97 6.17
N SER A 105 2.35 0.53 5.76
CA SER A 105 2.97 -0.70 6.20
C SER A 105 4.30 -0.39 6.88
N ILE A 106 4.46 -0.78 8.13
CA ILE A 106 5.65 -0.53 8.96
C ILE A 106 6.40 -1.84 9.11
N TYR A 107 7.68 -1.82 8.74
CA TYR A 107 8.56 -2.97 8.78
C TYR A 107 9.86 -2.67 9.51
N ASN A 108 10.49 -3.72 10.04
CA ASN A 108 11.88 -3.62 10.45
C ASN A 108 12.80 -3.36 9.25
N GLU A 109 13.82 -2.52 9.43
CA GLU A 109 14.82 -2.17 8.40
C GLU A 109 15.48 -3.41 7.79
N LYS A 110 15.62 -4.52 8.56
CA LYS A 110 16.22 -5.77 8.06
C LYS A 110 15.49 -6.40 6.86
N TYR A 111 14.20 -6.08 6.64
CA TYR A 111 13.40 -6.62 5.53
C TYR A 111 13.33 -5.68 4.32
N LYS A 112 13.95 -4.50 4.41
CA LYS A 112 13.76 -3.42 3.44
C LYS A 112 14.12 -3.81 2.03
N HIS A 113 15.26 -4.46 1.84
CA HIS A 113 15.74 -4.80 0.52
C HIS A 113 14.79 -5.79 -0.18
N GLU A 114 14.37 -6.84 0.50
CA GLU A 114 13.49 -7.86 -0.06
C GLU A 114 12.07 -7.32 -0.33
N ILE A 115 11.54 -6.49 0.57
CA ILE A 115 10.21 -5.88 0.41
C ILE A 115 10.20 -4.90 -0.78
N LEU A 116 11.17 -3.99 -0.85
CA LEU A 116 11.27 -3.05 -1.96
C LEU A 116 11.46 -3.77 -3.29
N TYR A 117 12.21 -4.87 -3.29
CA TYR A 117 12.38 -5.70 -4.47
C TYR A 117 11.03 -6.30 -4.94
N GLU A 118 10.24 -6.88 -4.03
CA GLU A 118 8.91 -7.43 -4.34
C GLU A 118 7.95 -6.37 -4.87
N HIS A 119 7.93 -5.18 -4.28
CA HIS A 119 7.09 -4.09 -4.76
C HIS A 119 7.54 -3.57 -6.13
N ASN A 120 8.84 -3.39 -6.35
CA ASN A 120 9.36 -2.96 -7.63
C ASN A 120 9.05 -3.98 -8.75
N ALA A 121 9.10 -5.28 -8.46
CA ALA A 121 8.70 -6.31 -9.43
C ALA A 121 7.20 -6.24 -9.81
N LYS A 122 6.38 -5.53 -9.03
CA LYS A 122 4.94 -5.30 -9.27
C LYS A 122 4.63 -3.92 -9.84
N LYS A 123 5.64 -3.05 -10.00
CA LYS A 123 5.48 -1.70 -10.53
C LYS A 123 5.19 -1.71 -12.04
N ASP A 124 6.01 -2.42 -12.81
CA ASP A 124 5.86 -2.48 -14.26
C ASP A 124 5.08 -3.73 -14.64
N ILE A 125 3.79 -3.52 -14.92
CA ILE A 125 2.88 -4.57 -15.38
C ILE A 125 2.66 -4.45 -16.89
N PRO A 126 2.43 -5.56 -17.61
CA PRO A 126 2.11 -5.55 -19.03
C PRO A 126 0.94 -4.63 -19.38
N PHE A 127 0.99 -4.07 -20.59
CA PHE A 127 -0.02 -3.13 -21.09
C PHE A 127 -1.43 -3.71 -21.07
N TYR A 128 -1.59 -4.98 -21.48
CA TYR A 128 -2.89 -5.66 -21.46
C TYR A 128 -3.49 -5.74 -20.05
N ALA A 129 -2.66 -6.04 -19.03
CA ALA A 129 -3.10 -6.12 -17.65
C ALA A 129 -3.46 -4.73 -17.12
N THR A 130 -2.73 -3.70 -17.53
CA THR A 130 -3.04 -2.30 -17.19
C THR A 130 -4.41 -1.89 -17.74
N ILE A 131 -4.69 -2.17 -19.02
CA ILE A 131 -5.99 -1.88 -19.63
C ILE A 131 -7.11 -2.59 -18.87
N LEU A 132 -6.96 -3.89 -18.58
CA LEU A 132 -7.96 -4.66 -17.85
C LEU A 132 -8.22 -4.06 -16.46
N LEU A 133 -7.16 -3.64 -15.74
CA LEU A 133 -7.29 -2.97 -14.45
C LEU A 133 -8.05 -1.65 -14.57
N ILE A 134 -7.79 -0.85 -15.61
CA ILE A 134 -8.52 0.40 -15.86
C ILE A 134 -10.00 0.12 -16.11
N ILE A 135 -10.32 -0.87 -16.94
CA ILE A 135 -11.71 -1.25 -17.25
C ILE A 135 -12.44 -1.65 -15.96
N ILE A 136 -11.91 -2.58 -15.16
CA ILE A 136 -12.62 -3.01 -13.94
C ILE A 136 -12.76 -1.87 -12.93
N LYS A 137 -11.77 -0.97 -12.85
CA LYS A 137 -11.82 0.20 -11.96
C LYS A 137 -12.89 1.18 -12.41
N PHE A 138 -13.00 1.43 -13.71
CA PHE A 138 -14.06 2.27 -14.25
C PHE A 138 -15.45 1.68 -13.98
N LEU A 139 -15.62 0.37 -14.19
CA LEU A 139 -16.88 -0.32 -13.89
C LEU A 139 -17.25 -0.24 -12.39
N PHE A 140 -16.25 -0.30 -11.50
CA PHE A 140 -16.45 -0.27 -10.05
C PHE A 140 -16.64 1.15 -9.50
N TYR A 141 -15.64 2.03 -9.68
CA TYR A 141 -15.60 3.35 -9.06
C TYR A 141 -16.47 4.38 -9.76
N THR A 142 -16.65 4.27 -11.09
CA THR A 142 -17.42 5.26 -11.86
C THR A 142 -18.85 4.78 -12.09
N LEU A 143 -19.02 3.59 -12.67
CA LEU A 143 -20.35 3.11 -13.03
C LEU A 143 -21.08 2.41 -11.88
N HIS A 144 -20.38 1.98 -10.83
CA HIS A 144 -20.96 1.25 -9.68
C HIS A 144 -21.75 -0.02 -10.10
N ILE A 145 -21.36 -0.66 -11.21
CA ILE A 145 -22.06 -1.82 -11.77
C ILE A 145 -21.64 -3.12 -11.09
N ILE A 146 -20.37 -3.22 -10.67
CA ILE A 146 -19.83 -4.45 -10.10
C ILE A 146 -19.77 -4.38 -8.56
N PRO A 147 -20.14 -5.46 -7.84
CA PRO A 147 -19.95 -5.53 -6.39
C PRO A 147 -18.47 -5.51 -5.98
N ALA A 148 -18.21 -5.11 -4.74
CA ALA A 148 -16.84 -5.04 -4.19
C ALA A 148 -16.12 -6.39 -4.24
N ASP A 149 -16.80 -7.49 -3.92
CA ASP A 149 -16.22 -8.83 -3.95
C ASP A 149 -15.76 -9.22 -5.36
N TRP A 150 -16.54 -8.87 -6.38
CA TRP A 150 -16.21 -9.15 -7.78
C TRP A 150 -15.02 -8.32 -8.24
N TYR A 151 -14.97 -7.05 -7.85
CA TYR A 151 -13.82 -6.19 -8.10
C TYR A 151 -12.55 -6.75 -7.48
N ILE A 152 -12.59 -7.17 -6.20
CA ILE A 152 -11.44 -7.74 -5.48
C ILE A 152 -10.97 -9.03 -6.16
N GLN A 153 -11.88 -9.95 -6.49
CA GLN A 153 -11.54 -11.20 -7.16
C GLN A 153 -10.93 -10.98 -8.55
N SER A 154 -11.55 -10.11 -9.36
CA SER A 154 -11.06 -9.79 -10.71
C SER A 154 -9.69 -9.13 -10.67
N LYS A 155 -9.49 -8.17 -9.75
CA LYS A 155 -8.20 -7.53 -9.51
C LYS A 155 -7.13 -8.55 -9.10
N LYS A 156 -7.46 -9.47 -8.20
CA LYS A 156 -6.54 -10.55 -7.79
C LYS A 156 -6.16 -11.42 -8.99
N PHE A 157 -7.14 -11.89 -9.75
CA PHE A 157 -6.92 -12.70 -10.96
C PHE A 157 -6.00 -12.01 -11.98
N ILE A 158 -6.21 -10.72 -12.25
CA ILE A 158 -5.37 -9.95 -13.17
C ILE A 158 -3.95 -9.80 -12.63
N LEU A 159 -3.78 -9.53 -11.33
CA LEU A 159 -2.47 -9.26 -10.74
C LEU A 159 -1.65 -10.51 -10.39
N SER A 160 -2.28 -11.68 -10.21
CA SER A 160 -1.58 -12.94 -9.96
C SER A 160 -1.60 -13.85 -11.19
N THR A 161 -2.75 -14.46 -11.48
CA THR A 161 -2.90 -15.51 -12.50
C THR A 161 -2.48 -15.03 -13.89
N LEU A 162 -2.96 -13.86 -14.32
CA LEU A 162 -2.70 -13.33 -15.66
C LEU A 162 -1.24 -12.84 -15.85
N LEU A 163 -0.53 -12.60 -14.75
CA LEU A 163 0.88 -12.20 -14.75
C LEU A 163 1.83 -13.36 -14.44
N PHE A 164 1.31 -14.58 -14.29
CA PHE A 164 2.07 -15.77 -13.86
C PHE A 164 2.87 -15.52 -12.56
N LYS A 165 2.33 -14.67 -11.67
CA LYS A 165 2.95 -14.38 -10.37
C LYS A 165 2.40 -15.34 -9.32
N LYS A 166 3.28 -15.80 -8.42
CA LYS A 166 2.86 -16.56 -7.24
C LYS A 166 1.93 -15.68 -6.40
N ASP A 167 0.87 -16.29 -5.87
CA ASP A 167 -0.01 -15.62 -4.91
C ASP A 167 0.80 -15.18 -3.69
N ASP A 168 0.59 -13.93 -3.25
CA ASP A 168 1.20 -13.44 -2.02
C ASP A 168 0.54 -14.11 -0.81
N HIS A 169 1.33 -14.72 0.06
CA HIS A 169 0.84 -15.21 1.34
C HIS A 169 0.98 -14.09 2.39
N PHE A 170 -0.06 -13.27 2.48
CA PHE A 170 -0.18 -12.17 3.44
C PHE A 170 -1.31 -12.47 4.42
N VAL A 171 -1.00 -12.51 5.72
CA VAL A 171 -1.96 -12.85 6.78
C VAL A 171 -1.87 -11.85 7.91
N VAL A 172 -3.00 -11.24 8.27
CA VAL A 172 -3.13 -10.42 9.48
C VAL A 172 -3.25 -11.36 10.68
N ILE A 173 -2.37 -11.21 11.67
CA ILE A 173 -2.21 -12.16 12.77
C ILE A 173 -2.76 -11.67 14.12
N ASP A 174 -3.25 -10.43 14.20
CA ASP A 174 -3.92 -9.96 15.40
C ASP A 174 -5.39 -10.40 15.41
N PRO A 175 -5.85 -11.13 16.44
CA PRO A 175 -7.27 -11.32 16.69
C PRO A 175 -7.89 -9.97 17.05
N LYS A 176 -9.07 -9.70 16.49
CA LYS A 176 -9.92 -8.56 16.87
C LYS A 176 -10.28 -8.62 18.35
#